data_AF-A0A7S0XX08-F1
#
_entry.id   AF-A0A7S0XX08-F1
#
_cell.length_a   1.000
_cell.length_b   1.000
_cell.length_c   1.000
_cell.angle_alpha   90.00
_cell.angle_beta   90.00
_cell.angle_gamma   90.00
#
_symmetry.space_group_name_H-M   'P 1'
#
loop_
_entity.id
_entity.type
_entity.pdbx_description
1 polymer ?
#
loop_
_entity_poly.entity_id
_entity_poly.type
_entity_poly.pdbx_seq_one_letter_code
_entity_poly.pdbx_strand_id
1 'polypeptide(L)'
;MLPAELIEQCIACYKAFQPNKMTIDSHIEVFLASIDCADEGDEVFIKQVVYGCIRFKKLNKINLTALYFKHGTEVSREDYHLYMVFSYLTIIRLEDMGVPVFRKFVFAQDYQKMFVWLSFIFNTQTLNKWMKEEWCRIFDEQFVEDELIARLVRNIPEMSEVIERLRELASTKEADDVASEEGQKKKIETTKVEPFNLSKARPRAIPEPFPIYLENPYKKPIPKSVHAPDGDGTIKKVEEARMQAKEESLKKLAKAKGPELEMPKLSTKKEVRKGKYKGALQEAHEKEMEEKTRYIPANPKDPAPALAAANKQAIRLNTAAVLREDALLRKKQEEEAALINKYESELRDDSEYYEWQAKMRDLDERKRLEGVEQRRIQMLLTDENAKEARIQNERDNHRFAAEMRAESAAIRALHKAEQEEVLVLKQKLVEDIKESEKNVKPAMQAVVEQKMLMGMELREETRRLEEENKRRMAIEEERRMDIVRQIKALECLPADKSAHFDPTTASEDSKHLLEAMSMAELAERLAIEKEKAATREKERRNEIVQSKQEREQDLMQRVEQIRRIRDIRQQDAKEQRRRQQEKEAQEKAIKWRIRQGGQGGVA
;
A
#
# COMPACT_ATOMS: atom_id res chain seq x y z
N MET A 1 39.38 2.24 18.52
CA MET A 1 37.91 2.47 18.51
C MET A 1 37.17 1.14 18.50
N LEU A 2 35.88 1.11 18.85
CA LEU A 2 35.09 -0.12 18.68
C LEU A 2 34.88 -0.41 17.18
N PRO A 3 34.76 -1.69 16.76
CA PRO A 3 34.56 -2.03 15.35
C PRO A 3 33.32 -1.38 14.71
N ALA A 4 32.27 -1.14 15.51
CA ALA A 4 31.08 -0.41 15.07
C ALA A 4 31.40 1.06 14.73
N GLU A 5 32.09 1.75 15.65
CA GLU A 5 32.50 3.15 15.51
C GLU A 5 33.42 3.34 14.30
N LEU A 6 34.34 2.41 14.04
CA LEU A 6 35.21 2.47 12.85
C LEU A 6 34.42 2.48 11.54
N ILE A 7 33.39 1.64 11.44
CA ILE A 7 32.53 1.59 10.25
C ILE A 7 31.72 2.87 10.13
N GLU A 8 31.21 3.41 11.23
CA GLU A 8 30.50 4.69 11.25
C GLU A 8 31.40 5.85 10.78
N GLN A 9 32.66 5.90 11.24
CA GLN A 9 33.63 6.90 10.79
C GLN A 9 33.96 6.74 9.30
N CYS A 10 34.08 5.51 8.79
CA CYS A 10 34.25 5.27 7.35
C CYS A 10 33.06 5.82 6.54
N ILE A 11 31.83 5.59 7.02
CA ILE A 11 30.61 6.09 6.38
C ILE A 11 30.55 7.62 6.42
N ALA A 12 30.86 8.22 7.58
CA ALA A 12 30.88 9.66 7.75
C ALA A 12 31.93 10.33 6.85
N CYS A 13 33.15 9.77 6.79
CA CYS A 13 34.23 10.24 5.92
C CYS A 13 33.81 10.22 4.45
N TYR A 14 33.20 9.12 4.01
CA TYR A 14 32.74 8.98 2.62
C TYR A 14 31.61 9.97 2.30
N LYS A 15 30.64 10.16 3.20
CA LYS A 15 29.51 11.09 3.00
C LYS A 15 29.96 12.55 2.94
N ALA A 16 30.97 12.91 3.73
CA ALA A 16 31.51 14.27 3.77
C ALA A 16 32.33 14.62 2.51
N PHE A 17 32.80 13.62 1.76
CA PHE A 17 33.70 13.84 0.63
C PHE A 17 33.00 14.55 -0.54
N GLN A 18 33.58 15.68 -0.97
CA GLN A 18 33.12 16.48 -2.11
C GLN A 18 34.18 16.49 -3.22
N PRO A 19 34.01 15.69 -4.29
CA PRO A 19 35.02 15.52 -5.36
C PRO A 19 35.41 16.82 -6.07
N ASN A 20 34.53 17.82 -6.09
CA ASN A 20 34.75 19.08 -6.80
C ASN A 20 35.56 20.11 -5.99
N LYS A 21 35.74 19.90 -4.68
CA LYS A 21 36.38 20.90 -3.80
C LYS A 21 37.77 20.50 -3.34
N MET A 22 38.00 19.23 -3.08
CA MET A 22 39.26 18.75 -2.49
C MET A 22 39.61 17.37 -3.02
N THR A 23 40.91 17.06 -3.06
CA THR A 23 41.41 15.73 -3.38
C THR A 23 41.05 14.75 -2.25
N ILE A 24 41.04 13.44 -2.56
CA ILE A 24 40.69 12.41 -1.57
C ILE A 24 41.72 12.39 -0.44
N ASP A 25 43.01 12.54 -0.76
CA ASP A 25 44.10 12.53 0.22
C ASP A 25 43.93 13.64 1.25
N SER A 26 43.77 14.88 0.76
CA SER A 26 43.58 16.03 1.63
C SER A 26 42.26 15.95 2.41
N HIS A 27 41.21 15.36 1.83
CA HIS A 27 39.95 15.13 2.55
C HIS A 27 40.10 14.18 3.71
N ILE A 28 40.73 13.04 3.49
CA ILE A 28 40.92 12.04 4.54
C ILE A 28 41.85 12.59 5.62
N GLU A 29 42.92 13.30 5.26
CA GLU A 29 43.82 13.90 6.26
C GLU A 29 43.12 14.95 7.12
N VAL A 30 42.32 15.83 6.53
CA VAL A 30 41.50 16.81 7.28
C VAL A 30 40.45 16.12 8.16
N PHE A 31 39.84 15.04 7.66
CA PHE A 31 38.84 14.29 8.42
C PHE A 31 39.47 13.52 9.59
N LEU A 32 40.61 12.88 9.38
CA LEU A 32 41.37 12.19 10.43
C LEU A 32 41.85 13.20 11.49
N ALA A 33 42.31 14.38 11.09
CA ALA A 33 42.66 15.43 12.05
C ALA A 33 41.48 15.95 12.89
N SER A 34 40.24 15.75 12.44
CA SER A 34 39.03 16.11 13.20
C SER A 34 38.53 15.03 14.15
N ILE A 35 39.10 13.82 14.07
CA ILE A 35 38.73 12.68 14.89
C ILE A 35 39.88 12.40 15.87
N ASP A 36 39.55 12.19 17.15
CA ASP A 36 40.52 11.68 18.12
C ASP A 36 40.78 10.18 17.87
N CYS A 37 41.60 9.88 16.86
CA CYS A 37 42.15 8.55 16.62
C CYS A 37 43.43 8.36 17.46
N ALA A 38 43.37 7.54 18.51
CA ALA A 38 44.54 7.24 19.34
C ALA A 38 45.45 6.12 18.77
N ASP A 39 44.94 5.32 17.84
CA ASP A 39 45.63 4.16 17.26
C ASP A 39 45.92 4.39 15.76
N GLU A 40 47.19 4.30 15.37
CA GLU A 40 47.65 4.43 13.98
C GLU A 40 46.99 3.37 13.07
N GLY A 41 46.64 2.20 13.62
CA GLY A 41 45.94 1.14 12.88
C GLY A 41 44.54 1.54 12.41
N ASP A 42 43.81 2.29 13.25
CA ASP A 42 42.44 2.75 12.95
C ASP A 42 42.43 3.81 11.84
N GLU A 43 43.42 4.71 11.85
CA GLU A 43 43.59 5.71 10.79
C GLU A 43 43.87 5.07 9.43
N VAL A 44 44.80 4.11 9.40
CA VAL A 44 45.15 3.37 8.18
C VAL A 44 43.94 2.59 7.68
N PHE A 45 43.15 1.99 8.56
CA PHE A 45 41.92 1.29 8.19
C PHE A 45 40.90 2.23 7.53
N ILE A 46 40.59 3.37 8.17
CA ILE A 46 39.64 4.36 7.62
C ILE A 46 40.12 4.85 6.26
N LYS A 47 41.40 5.22 6.14
CA LYS A 47 41.99 5.67 4.88
C LYS A 47 41.81 4.62 3.79
N GLN A 48 42.20 3.38 4.06
CA GLN A 48 42.12 2.28 3.12
C GLN A 48 40.69 1.95 2.68
N VAL A 49 39.72 1.91 3.61
CA VAL A 49 38.33 1.58 3.32
C VAL A 49 37.67 2.67 2.47
N VAL A 50 37.88 3.95 2.82
CA VAL A 50 37.31 5.07 2.05
C VAL A 50 37.92 5.13 0.65
N TYR A 51 39.24 4.95 0.52
CA TYR A 51 39.90 4.82 -0.78
C TYR A 51 39.34 3.68 -1.61
N GLY A 52 39.18 2.51 -0.99
CA GLY A 52 38.62 1.33 -1.61
C GLY A 52 37.20 1.56 -2.12
N CYS A 53 36.33 2.16 -1.30
CA CYS A 53 34.96 2.46 -1.68
C CYS A 53 34.86 3.45 -2.86
N ILE A 54 35.79 4.39 -2.97
CA ILE A 54 35.84 5.34 -4.10
C ILE A 54 36.42 4.66 -5.35
N ARG A 55 37.54 3.92 -5.21
CA ARG A 55 38.20 3.22 -6.32
C ARG A 55 37.29 2.17 -6.95
N PHE A 56 36.61 1.37 -6.13
CA PHE A 56 35.70 0.30 -6.57
C PHE A 56 34.23 0.73 -6.59
N LYS A 57 33.95 2.04 -6.72
CA LYS A 57 32.58 2.58 -6.71
C LYS A 57 31.67 1.93 -7.77
N LYS A 58 32.18 1.65 -8.97
CA LYS A 58 31.40 1.02 -10.03
C LYS A 58 31.01 -0.42 -9.69
N LEU A 59 31.96 -1.21 -9.15
CA LEU A 59 31.74 -2.57 -8.68
C LEU A 59 30.69 -2.59 -7.57
N ASN A 60 30.89 -1.77 -6.52
CA ASN A 60 29.95 -1.64 -5.41
C ASN A 60 28.57 -1.23 -5.88
N LYS A 61 28.47 -0.32 -6.86
CA LYS A 61 27.16 0.09 -7.41
C LYS A 61 26.40 -1.08 -8.04
N ILE A 62 27.07 -1.97 -8.78
CA ILE A 62 26.43 -3.16 -9.34
C ILE A 62 25.90 -4.05 -8.21
N ASN A 63 26.74 -4.35 -7.23
CA ASN A 63 26.39 -5.24 -6.11
C ASN A 63 25.21 -4.72 -5.30
N LEU A 64 25.21 -3.42 -5.01
CA LEU A 64 24.11 -2.80 -4.27
C LEU A 64 22.84 -2.77 -5.11
N THR A 65 22.92 -2.44 -6.40
CA THR A 65 21.75 -2.48 -7.29
C THR A 65 21.12 -3.87 -7.31
N ALA A 66 21.95 -4.91 -7.32
CA ALA A 66 21.53 -6.31 -7.24
C ALA A 66 20.84 -6.66 -5.92
N LEU A 67 21.46 -6.26 -4.80
CA LEU A 67 20.94 -6.48 -3.45
C LEU A 67 19.56 -5.84 -3.31
N TYR A 68 19.43 -4.55 -3.67
CA TYR A 68 18.15 -3.83 -3.57
C TYR A 68 17.10 -4.34 -4.55
N PHE A 69 17.49 -4.95 -5.68
CA PHE A 69 16.54 -5.58 -6.60
C PHE A 69 15.99 -6.90 -6.02
N LYS A 70 16.85 -7.72 -5.41
CA LYS A 70 16.45 -9.06 -4.90
C LYS A 70 15.85 -9.01 -3.48
N HIS A 71 16.39 -8.17 -2.60
CA HIS A 71 16.03 -8.05 -1.18
C HIS A 71 15.45 -6.67 -0.83
N GLY A 72 14.80 -6.00 -1.79
CA GLY A 72 14.30 -4.62 -1.61
C GLY A 72 13.26 -4.43 -0.49
N THR A 73 12.62 -5.50 -0.02
CA THR A 73 11.70 -5.49 1.13
C THR A 73 12.40 -5.63 2.47
N GLU A 74 13.56 -6.27 2.50
CA GLU A 74 14.33 -6.57 3.71
C GLU A 74 15.39 -5.49 4.01
N VAL A 75 15.77 -4.72 2.98
CA VAL A 75 16.89 -3.76 3.04
C VAL A 75 16.40 -2.31 2.94
N SER A 76 16.77 -1.48 3.92
CA SER A 76 16.49 -0.04 3.92
C SER A 76 17.44 0.75 3.01
N ARG A 77 16.95 1.86 2.42
CA ARG A 77 17.77 2.78 1.63
C ARG A 77 18.75 3.60 2.48
N GLU A 78 18.47 3.77 3.76
CA GLU A 78 19.34 4.52 4.69
C GLU A 78 20.68 3.81 4.89
N ASP A 79 20.66 2.48 4.80
CA ASP A 79 21.82 1.61 4.96
C ASP A 79 22.68 1.48 3.70
N TYR A 80 22.42 2.27 2.64
CA TYR A 80 23.15 2.16 1.37
C TYR A 80 24.67 2.26 1.55
N HIS A 81 25.14 3.21 2.38
CA HIS A 81 26.57 3.40 2.63
C HIS A 81 27.17 2.31 3.52
N LEU A 82 26.37 1.71 4.42
CA LEU A 82 26.78 0.56 5.21
C LEU A 82 27.09 -0.62 4.28
N TYR A 83 26.13 -0.99 3.42
CA TYR A 83 26.34 -2.08 2.46
C TYR A 83 27.42 -1.76 1.43
N MET A 84 27.65 -0.49 1.10
CA MET A 84 28.77 -0.11 0.22
C MET A 84 30.12 -0.41 0.87
N VAL A 85 30.29 -0.06 2.16
CA VAL A 85 31.51 -0.37 2.92
C VAL A 85 31.66 -1.88 3.04
N PHE A 86 30.60 -2.60 3.43
CA PHE A 86 30.64 -4.05 3.53
C PHE A 86 30.86 -4.74 2.18
N SER A 87 30.35 -4.20 1.07
CA SER A 87 30.63 -4.69 -0.29
C SER A 87 32.11 -4.65 -0.61
N TYR A 88 32.77 -3.52 -0.32
CA TYR A 88 34.22 -3.43 -0.48
C TYR A 88 34.95 -4.41 0.44
N LEU A 89 34.56 -4.47 1.72
CA LEU A 89 35.19 -5.35 2.70
C LEU A 89 35.08 -6.83 2.33
N THR A 90 33.90 -7.29 1.89
CA THR A 90 33.68 -8.70 1.54
C THR A 90 34.32 -9.11 0.23
N ILE A 91 34.27 -8.26 -0.80
CA ILE A 91 34.66 -8.69 -2.16
C ILE A 91 36.14 -8.47 -2.40
N ILE A 92 36.71 -7.39 -1.87
CA ILE A 92 38.11 -7.04 -2.12
C ILE A 92 39.00 -7.40 -0.94
N ARG A 93 38.56 -7.11 0.30
CA ARG A 93 39.44 -7.16 1.48
C ARG A 93 39.34 -8.43 2.33
N LEU A 94 38.39 -9.32 2.06
CA LEU A 94 38.12 -10.45 2.94
C LEU A 94 39.34 -11.36 3.14
N GLU A 95 40.08 -11.66 2.07
CA GLU A 95 41.31 -12.46 2.17
C GLU A 95 42.47 -11.69 2.84
N ASP A 96 42.58 -10.38 2.59
CA ASP A 96 43.66 -9.56 3.16
C ASP A 96 43.55 -9.41 4.68
N MET A 97 42.33 -9.31 5.22
CA MET A 97 42.10 -9.20 6.68
C MET A 97 41.82 -10.56 7.36
N GLY A 98 41.39 -11.55 6.59
CA GLY A 98 40.93 -12.84 7.10
C GLY A 98 39.53 -12.80 7.71
N VAL A 99 38.86 -13.96 7.65
CA VAL A 99 37.51 -14.16 8.19
C VAL A 99 37.40 -13.84 9.70
N PRO A 100 38.38 -14.16 10.57
CA PRO A 100 38.26 -13.85 12.01
C PRO A 100 38.17 -12.35 12.33
N VAL A 101 38.90 -11.52 11.57
CA VAL A 101 38.85 -10.06 11.74
C VAL A 101 37.58 -9.51 11.13
N PHE A 102 37.25 -9.94 9.91
CA PHE A 102 36.01 -9.58 9.23
C PHE A 102 34.77 -9.86 10.10
N ARG A 103 34.75 -11.03 10.74
CA ARG A 103 33.71 -11.46 11.67
C ARG A 103 33.46 -10.46 12.79
N LYS A 104 34.49 -9.81 13.34
CA LYS A 104 34.33 -8.80 14.41
C LYS A 104 33.56 -7.58 13.92
N PHE A 105 33.82 -7.12 12.69
CA PHE A 105 33.09 -6.02 12.08
C PHE A 105 31.63 -6.39 11.78
N VAL A 106 31.39 -7.60 11.31
CA VAL A 106 30.04 -8.11 11.02
C VAL A 106 29.19 -8.20 12.28
N PHE A 107 29.71 -8.80 13.37
CA PHE A 107 28.97 -8.92 14.63
C PHE A 107 28.84 -7.60 15.41
N ALA A 108 29.60 -6.57 15.05
CA ALA A 108 29.43 -5.24 15.64
C ALA A 108 28.26 -4.46 15.01
N GLN A 109 27.70 -4.93 13.90
CA GLN A 109 26.58 -4.31 13.20
C GLN A 109 25.28 -5.08 13.46
N ASP A 110 24.16 -4.54 12.95
CA ASP A 110 22.88 -5.22 13.09
C ASP A 110 22.87 -6.60 12.41
N TYR A 111 22.47 -7.62 13.18
CA TYR A 111 22.55 -9.01 12.76
C TYR A 111 21.65 -9.33 11.57
N GLN A 112 20.46 -8.73 11.50
CA GLN A 112 19.54 -8.97 10.40
C GLN A 112 20.06 -8.34 9.11
N LYS A 113 20.58 -7.11 9.18
CA LYS A 113 21.21 -6.44 8.03
C LYS A 113 22.37 -7.26 7.47
N MET A 114 23.26 -7.73 8.34
CA MET A 114 24.43 -8.51 7.94
C MET A 114 24.06 -9.91 7.45
N PHE A 115 23.05 -10.55 8.05
CA PHE A 115 22.53 -11.83 7.58
C PHE A 115 22.03 -11.74 6.13
N VAL A 116 21.23 -10.71 5.81
CA VAL A 116 20.71 -10.50 4.45
C VAL A 116 21.85 -10.25 3.46
N TRP A 117 22.82 -9.39 3.82
CA TRP A 117 23.98 -9.10 2.98
C TRP A 117 24.84 -10.33 2.68
N LEU A 118 25.21 -11.10 3.71
CA LEU A 118 26.09 -12.25 3.55
C LEU A 118 25.39 -13.40 2.83
N SER A 119 24.11 -13.63 3.14
CA SER A 119 23.28 -14.62 2.42
C SER A 119 23.10 -14.26 0.94
N PHE A 120 23.07 -12.96 0.62
CA PHE A 120 23.01 -12.48 -0.75
C PHE A 120 24.34 -12.69 -1.50
N ILE A 121 25.45 -12.21 -0.94
CA ILE A 121 26.73 -12.18 -1.66
C ILE A 121 27.37 -13.56 -1.82
N PHE A 122 27.21 -14.47 -0.85
CA PHE A 122 27.73 -15.84 -0.92
C PHE A 122 26.79 -16.84 -1.60
N ASN A 123 25.72 -16.36 -2.24
CA ASN A 123 24.82 -17.21 -3.00
C ASN A 123 25.44 -17.62 -4.35
N THR A 124 25.86 -18.88 -4.45
CA THR A 124 26.53 -19.45 -5.64
C THR A 124 25.75 -19.28 -6.94
N GLN A 125 24.42 -19.40 -6.91
CA GLN A 125 23.59 -19.21 -8.10
C GLN A 125 23.55 -17.75 -8.55
N THR A 126 23.53 -16.83 -7.59
CA THR A 126 23.49 -15.38 -7.88
C THR A 126 24.85 -14.92 -8.40
N LEU A 127 25.94 -15.41 -7.79
CA LEU A 127 27.32 -15.13 -8.19
C LEU A 127 27.62 -15.58 -9.63
N ASN A 128 27.43 -16.87 -9.91
CA ASN A 128 27.88 -17.45 -11.18
C ASN A 128 27.03 -17.06 -12.39
N LYS A 129 25.77 -16.66 -12.17
CA LYS A 129 24.85 -16.32 -13.26
C LYS A 129 24.77 -14.81 -13.48
N TRP A 130 24.27 -14.09 -12.48
CA TRP A 130 23.92 -12.67 -12.66
C TRP A 130 25.10 -11.75 -12.33
N MET A 131 25.81 -12.00 -11.23
CA MET A 131 26.94 -11.13 -10.83
C MET A 131 28.10 -11.25 -11.82
N LYS A 132 28.44 -12.47 -12.27
CA LYS A 132 29.50 -12.69 -13.26
C LYS A 132 29.26 -11.87 -14.52
N GLU A 133 28.06 -11.96 -15.13
CA GLU A 133 27.72 -11.22 -16.35
C GLU A 133 27.84 -9.71 -16.18
N GLU A 134 27.38 -9.16 -15.05
CA GLU A 134 27.46 -7.72 -14.79
C GLU A 134 28.89 -7.26 -14.45
N TRP A 135 29.68 -8.06 -13.74
CA TRP A 135 31.08 -7.76 -13.45
C TRP A 135 31.97 -7.81 -14.69
N CYS A 136 31.74 -8.77 -15.60
CA CYS A 136 32.45 -8.86 -16.88
C CYS A 136 32.19 -7.66 -17.82
N ARG A 137 31.20 -6.81 -17.54
CA ARG A 137 31.00 -5.54 -18.28
C ARG A 137 31.99 -4.45 -17.86
N ILE A 138 32.61 -4.59 -16.69
CA ILE A 138 33.52 -3.58 -16.11
C ILE A 138 34.95 -4.10 -16.04
N PHE A 139 35.12 -5.38 -15.77
CA PHE A 139 36.42 -6.05 -15.63
C PHE A 139 36.55 -7.20 -16.62
N ASP A 140 37.78 -7.60 -16.90
CA ASP A 140 38.07 -8.74 -17.76
C ASP A 140 37.56 -10.05 -17.14
N GLU A 141 37.09 -10.98 -17.98
CA GLU A 141 36.49 -12.23 -17.52
C GLU A 141 37.44 -13.05 -16.63
N GLN A 142 38.73 -13.11 -16.99
CA GLN A 142 39.75 -13.79 -16.20
C GLN A 142 39.87 -13.20 -14.78
N PHE A 143 39.90 -11.87 -14.66
CA PHE A 143 39.95 -11.22 -13.35
C PHE A 143 38.68 -11.49 -12.54
N VAL A 144 37.51 -11.50 -13.18
CA VAL A 144 36.25 -11.76 -12.50
C VAL A 144 36.18 -13.20 -11.97
N GLU A 145 36.58 -14.18 -12.77
CA GLU A 145 36.55 -15.59 -12.37
C GLU A 145 37.65 -15.92 -11.34
N ASP A 146 38.90 -15.55 -11.64
CA ASP A 146 40.06 -15.99 -10.86
C ASP A 146 40.29 -15.17 -9.59
N GLU A 147 39.91 -13.89 -9.59
CA GLU A 147 40.20 -12.98 -8.46
C GLU A 147 38.93 -12.56 -7.69
N LEU A 148 37.78 -12.36 -8.33
CA LEU A 148 36.57 -11.95 -7.57
C LEU A 148 35.76 -13.16 -7.10
N ILE A 149 35.35 -14.02 -8.04
CA ILE A 149 34.48 -15.15 -7.75
C ILE A 149 35.24 -16.23 -6.99
N ALA A 150 36.46 -16.59 -7.42
CA ALA A 150 37.22 -17.63 -6.73
C ALA A 150 37.50 -17.28 -5.25
N ARG A 151 37.83 -16.02 -4.94
CA ARG A 151 38.04 -15.58 -3.55
C ARG A 151 36.77 -15.71 -2.69
N LEU A 152 35.61 -15.35 -3.24
CA LEU A 152 34.34 -15.53 -2.55
C LEU A 152 34.03 -17.02 -2.35
N VAL A 153 34.22 -17.84 -3.40
CA VAL A 153 33.94 -19.28 -3.35
C VAL A 153 34.82 -20.00 -2.34
N ARG A 154 36.11 -19.65 -2.25
CA ARG A 154 37.05 -20.22 -1.26
C ARG A 154 36.60 -19.99 0.18
N ASN A 155 36.05 -18.80 0.46
CA ASN A 155 35.63 -18.41 1.81
C ASN A 155 34.19 -18.84 2.15
N ILE A 156 33.45 -19.49 1.24
CA ILE A 156 32.07 -19.97 1.51
C ILE A 156 31.97 -20.83 2.78
N PRO A 157 32.85 -21.83 3.03
CA PRO A 157 32.69 -22.72 4.19
C PRO A 157 32.74 -21.95 5.52
N GLU A 158 33.76 -21.12 5.74
CA GLU A 158 33.89 -20.32 6.96
C GLU A 158 32.78 -19.27 7.07
N MET A 159 32.38 -18.67 5.94
CA MET A 159 31.29 -17.69 5.94
C MET A 159 29.92 -18.32 6.17
N SER A 160 29.72 -19.60 5.83
CA SER A 160 28.47 -20.30 6.12
C SER A 160 28.24 -20.47 7.62
N GLU A 161 29.30 -20.72 8.39
CA GLU A 161 29.23 -20.74 9.86
C GLU A 161 28.88 -19.37 10.44
N VAL A 162 29.44 -18.29 9.86
CA VAL A 162 29.11 -16.92 10.26
C VAL A 162 27.66 -16.57 9.94
N ILE A 163 27.15 -16.99 8.77
CA ILE A 163 25.76 -16.76 8.34
C ILE A 163 24.76 -17.50 9.24
N GLU A 164 25.00 -18.77 9.57
CA GLU A 164 24.13 -19.53 10.48
C GLU A 164 24.11 -18.90 11.88
N ARG A 165 25.27 -18.49 12.40
CA ARG A 165 25.33 -17.82 13.70
C ARG A 165 24.61 -16.46 13.70
N LEU A 166 24.68 -15.70 12.60
CA LEU A 166 23.89 -14.47 12.44
C LEU A 166 22.40 -14.76 12.37
N ARG A 167 21.99 -15.85 11.73
CA ARG A 167 20.60 -16.29 11.65
C ARG A 167 20.04 -16.60 13.04
N GLU A 168 20.79 -17.35 13.85
CA GLU A 168 20.43 -17.65 15.24
C GLU A 168 20.31 -16.37 16.08
N LEU A 169 21.27 -15.45 15.96
CA LEU A 169 21.27 -14.19 16.72
C LEU A 169 20.20 -13.20 16.26
N ALA A 170 19.87 -13.16 14.96
CA ALA A 170 18.77 -12.37 14.44
C ALA A 170 17.41 -12.93 14.89
N SER A 171 17.27 -14.26 14.94
CA SER A 171 16.04 -14.92 15.41
C SER A 171 15.81 -14.81 16.92
N THR A 172 16.88 -14.69 17.72
CA THR A 172 16.79 -14.54 19.18
C THR A 172 16.53 -13.10 19.60
N LYS A 173 16.99 -12.11 18.83
CA LYS A 173 16.66 -10.68 19.06
C LYS A 173 15.14 -10.42 19.06
N GLU A 174 14.36 -11.10 18.22
CA GLU A 174 12.88 -10.97 18.26
C GLU A 174 12.24 -11.61 19.52
N ALA A 175 12.95 -12.51 20.20
CA ALA A 175 12.51 -13.06 21.49
C ALA A 175 12.95 -12.19 22.68
N ASP A 176 14.11 -11.53 22.58
CA ASP A 176 14.67 -10.68 23.64
C ASP A 176 14.14 -9.23 23.65
N ASP A 177 13.63 -8.71 22.52
CA ASP A 177 12.84 -7.45 22.51
C ASP A 177 11.44 -7.62 23.12
N VAL A 178 11.02 -8.86 23.42
CA VAL A 178 9.86 -9.18 24.27
C VAL A 178 10.26 -9.38 25.74
N ALA A 179 11.56 -9.50 26.04
CA ALA A 179 12.09 -9.83 27.36
C ALA A 179 12.87 -8.69 28.05
N SER A 180 13.31 -7.65 27.33
CA SER A 180 14.22 -6.62 27.85
C SER A 180 13.55 -5.34 28.37
N GLU A 181 12.28 -5.42 28.80
CA GLU A 181 11.66 -4.41 29.67
C GLU A 181 11.23 -5.05 31.01
N GLU A 182 12.20 -5.41 31.85
CA GLU A 182 11.97 -5.63 33.28
C GLU A 182 11.79 -4.29 34.01
N GLY A 183 10.63 -3.65 33.76
CA GLY A 183 10.06 -2.61 34.60
C GLY A 183 8.74 -3.11 35.20
N GLN A 184 8.80 -3.69 36.42
CA GLN A 184 7.68 -4.03 37.31
C GLN A 184 6.31 -4.29 36.64
N LYS A 185 6.01 -5.57 36.34
CA LYS A 185 4.66 -6.01 35.94
C LYS A 185 3.65 -5.73 37.07
N LYS A 186 2.84 -4.67 36.92
CA LYS A 186 1.53 -4.57 37.61
C LYS A 186 0.68 -5.75 37.12
N LYS A 187 0.13 -6.54 38.06
CA LYS A 187 -0.89 -7.55 37.75
C LYS A 187 -2.03 -6.86 37.00
N ILE A 188 -2.22 -7.19 35.73
CA ILE A 188 -3.33 -6.69 34.93
C ILE A 188 -4.59 -7.38 35.44
N GLU A 189 -5.57 -6.59 35.89
CA GLU A 189 -6.89 -7.09 36.27
C GLU A 189 -7.62 -7.66 35.03
N THR A 190 -8.37 -8.74 35.22
CA THR A 190 -9.15 -9.41 34.16
C THR A 190 -10.05 -8.41 33.42
N THR A 191 -9.88 -8.33 32.10
CA THR A 191 -10.60 -7.40 31.20
C THR A 191 -12.11 -7.64 31.28
N LYS A 192 -12.86 -6.63 31.74
CA LYS A 192 -14.31 -6.55 31.56
C LYS A 192 -14.60 -5.95 30.18
N VAL A 193 -15.52 -6.55 29.43
CA VAL A 193 -15.88 -6.10 28.08
C VAL A 193 -16.63 -4.77 28.17
N GLU A 194 -15.96 -3.67 27.82
CA GLU A 194 -16.61 -2.40 27.52
C GLU A 194 -17.04 -2.37 26.05
N PRO A 195 -18.30 -2.06 25.72
CA PRO A 195 -18.73 -1.95 24.33
C PRO A 195 -17.95 -0.85 23.61
N PHE A 196 -17.43 -1.16 22.44
CA PHE A 196 -16.64 -0.24 21.64
C PHE A 196 -17.48 0.98 21.23
N ASN A 197 -16.90 2.18 21.40
CA ASN A 197 -17.45 3.36 20.79
C ASN A 197 -17.20 3.32 19.28
N LEU A 198 -18.25 3.11 18.48
CA LEU A 198 -18.20 3.34 17.04
C LEU A 198 -17.69 4.77 16.79
N SER A 199 -16.48 4.87 16.25
CA SER A 199 -15.88 6.12 15.81
C SER A 199 -16.79 6.74 14.76
N LYS A 200 -17.56 7.76 15.14
CA LYS A 200 -18.24 8.62 14.16
C LYS A 200 -17.14 9.34 13.40
N ALA A 201 -17.07 9.14 12.08
CA ALA A 201 -16.10 9.83 11.24
C ALA A 201 -16.14 11.34 11.54
N ARG A 202 -14.98 11.97 11.70
CA ARG A 202 -14.91 13.43 11.88
C ARG A 202 -15.67 14.08 10.72
N PRO A 203 -16.74 14.85 10.96
CA PRO A 203 -17.44 15.55 9.88
C PRO A 203 -16.42 16.45 9.19
N ARG A 204 -16.40 16.44 7.85
CA ARG A 204 -15.48 17.29 7.08
C ARG A 204 -15.77 18.75 7.47
N ALA A 205 -14.73 19.49 7.84
CA ALA A 205 -14.85 20.92 8.05
C ALA A 205 -15.25 21.57 6.72
N ILE A 206 -16.50 22.05 6.65
CA ILE A 206 -16.93 22.91 5.56
C ILE A 206 -16.16 24.22 5.73
N PRO A 207 -15.54 24.79 4.68
CA PRO A 207 -14.87 26.08 4.76
C PRO A 207 -15.80 27.13 5.37
N GLU A 208 -15.27 27.97 6.26
CA GLU A 208 -16.07 29.03 6.87
C GLU A 208 -16.67 29.92 5.76
N PRO A 209 -18.01 30.08 5.74
CA PRO A 209 -18.64 30.91 4.73
C PRO A 209 -18.18 32.35 4.90
N PHE A 210 -17.71 32.95 3.82
CA PHE A 210 -17.39 34.37 3.77
C PHE A 210 -18.63 35.18 4.18
N PRO A 211 -18.48 36.20 5.04
CA PRO A 211 -19.61 36.99 5.51
C PRO A 211 -20.24 37.74 4.33
N ILE A 212 -21.44 37.31 3.94
CA ILE A 212 -22.30 38.07 3.03
C ILE A 212 -23.02 39.10 3.90
N TYR A 213 -22.70 40.37 3.74
CA TYR A 213 -23.46 41.46 4.35
C TYR A 213 -24.84 41.55 3.68
N LEU A 214 -25.78 40.75 4.19
CA LEU A 214 -27.20 40.88 3.87
C LEU A 214 -27.77 42.06 4.66
N GLU A 215 -27.80 43.24 4.04
CA GLU A 215 -28.81 44.23 4.40
C GLU A 215 -30.17 43.62 4.06
N ASN A 216 -30.78 42.94 5.04
CA ASN A 216 -32.01 42.17 4.85
C ASN A 216 -33.13 43.07 4.29
N PRO A 217 -33.53 42.94 3.01
CA PRO A 217 -34.60 43.74 2.41
C PRO A 217 -35.99 43.29 2.90
N TYR A 218 -36.05 42.27 3.76
CA TYR A 218 -37.26 41.59 4.23
C TYR A 218 -37.53 41.74 5.73
N LYS A 219 -36.90 42.69 6.43
CA LYS A 219 -37.46 43.18 7.70
C LYS A 219 -38.55 44.19 7.39
N LYS A 220 -39.80 43.71 7.25
CA LYS A 220 -40.94 44.63 7.39
C LYS A 220 -40.82 45.28 8.78
N PRO A 221 -40.91 46.63 8.90
CA PRO A 221 -40.85 47.28 10.20
C PRO A 221 -41.99 46.73 11.07
N ILE A 222 -41.69 46.52 12.36
CA ILE A 222 -42.66 46.04 13.33
C ILE A 222 -43.90 46.96 13.26
N PRO A 223 -45.12 46.42 13.12
CA PRO A 223 -46.31 47.24 12.99
C PRO A 223 -46.42 48.21 14.18
N LYS A 224 -46.67 49.50 13.90
CA LYS A 224 -46.75 50.56 14.91
C LYS A 224 -47.82 50.30 16.00
N SER A 225 -48.73 49.35 15.79
CA SER A 225 -49.71 48.88 16.77
C SER A 225 -49.09 48.13 17.96
N VAL A 226 -47.82 47.73 17.90
CA VAL A 226 -47.09 47.13 19.03
C VAL A 226 -46.60 48.19 20.03
N HIS A 227 -46.56 49.47 19.62
CA HIS A 227 -46.08 50.58 20.44
C HIS A 227 -47.16 51.62 20.76
N ALA A 228 -48.43 51.34 20.44
CA ALA A 228 -49.55 52.16 20.87
C ALA A 228 -49.89 51.84 22.34
N PRO A 229 -49.84 52.81 23.28
CA PRO A 229 -50.11 52.56 24.70
C PRO A 229 -51.60 52.42 25.03
N ASP A 230 -52.48 52.68 24.06
CA ASP A 230 -53.94 52.68 24.24
C ASP A 230 -54.58 51.62 23.33
N GLY A 231 -54.84 50.45 23.90
CA GLY A 231 -55.42 49.31 23.21
C GLY A 231 -55.82 48.23 24.20
N ASP A 232 -56.77 48.58 25.07
CA ASP A 232 -57.32 47.74 26.12
C ASP A 232 -57.56 46.29 25.71
N GLY A 233 -57.12 45.39 26.58
CA GLY A 233 -57.20 43.96 26.41
C GLY A 233 -58.63 43.45 26.27
N THR A 234 -58.83 42.60 25.28
CA THR A 234 -59.74 41.46 25.44
C THR A 234 -59.20 40.34 24.57
N ILE A 235 -58.80 39.24 25.23
CA ILE A 235 -58.24 38.01 24.64
C ILE A 235 -59.10 37.50 23.46
N LYS A 236 -60.41 37.81 23.46
CA LYS A 236 -61.38 37.45 22.42
C LYS A 236 -61.10 38.05 21.04
N LYS A 237 -60.66 39.31 20.92
CA LYS A 237 -60.36 39.90 19.59
C LYS A 237 -59.05 39.36 19.00
N VAL A 238 -58.11 38.96 19.85
CA VAL A 238 -56.87 38.29 19.44
C VAL A 238 -57.15 36.85 19.01
N GLU A 239 -58.08 36.16 19.69
CA GLU A 239 -58.56 34.84 19.28
C GLU A 239 -59.36 34.88 17.97
N GLU A 240 -60.23 35.87 17.77
CA GLU A 240 -60.96 36.08 16.52
C GLU A 240 -60.01 36.38 15.35
N ALA A 241 -58.99 37.22 15.57
CA ALA A 241 -57.95 37.49 14.56
C ALA A 241 -57.11 36.22 14.25
N ARG A 242 -56.81 35.38 15.26
CA ARG A 242 -56.15 34.09 15.06
C ARG A 242 -57.03 33.11 14.27
N MET A 243 -58.33 33.08 14.55
CA MET A 243 -59.28 32.22 13.84
C MET A 243 -59.44 32.65 12.38
N GLN A 244 -59.56 33.95 12.11
CA GLN A 244 -59.59 34.49 10.75
C GLN A 244 -58.29 34.21 9.98
N ALA A 245 -57.12 34.35 10.62
CA ALA A 245 -55.83 34.00 10.01
C ALA A 245 -55.71 32.49 9.69
N LYS A 246 -56.32 31.62 10.51
CA LYS A 246 -56.35 30.17 10.30
C LYS A 246 -57.29 29.77 9.15
N GLU A 247 -58.43 30.44 9.02
CA GLU A 247 -59.34 30.25 7.89
C GLU A 247 -58.72 30.74 6.57
N GLU A 248 -57.99 31.87 6.59
CA GLU A 248 -57.27 32.35 5.41
C GLU A 248 -56.12 31.41 5.01
N SER A 249 -55.41 30.80 5.96
CA SER A 249 -54.38 29.80 5.65
C SER A 249 -54.99 28.54 5.05
N LEU A 250 -56.14 28.08 5.57
CA LEU A 250 -56.88 26.93 5.04
C LEU A 250 -57.43 27.21 3.64
N LYS A 251 -57.93 28.43 3.37
CA LYS A 251 -58.36 28.84 2.01
C LYS A 251 -57.18 28.90 1.03
N LYS A 252 -55.98 29.30 1.48
CA LYS A 252 -54.75 29.26 0.66
C LYS A 252 -54.28 27.83 0.40
N LEU A 253 -54.36 26.93 1.38
CA LEU A 253 -54.07 25.51 1.23
C LEU A 253 -55.07 24.79 0.31
N ALA A 254 -56.36 25.14 0.39
CA ALA A 254 -57.40 24.62 -0.49
C ALA A 254 -57.22 25.08 -1.94
N LYS A 255 -56.76 26.33 -2.16
CA LYS A 255 -56.36 26.83 -3.49
C LYS A 255 -55.05 26.23 -4.01
N ALA A 256 -54.22 25.66 -3.14
CA ALA A 256 -52.94 25.05 -3.47
C ALA A 256 -53.00 23.51 -3.59
N LYS A 257 -54.18 22.92 -3.81
CA LYS A 257 -54.29 21.53 -4.29
C LYS A 257 -53.75 21.47 -5.72
N GLY A 258 -52.47 21.13 -5.86
CA GLY A 258 -51.91 20.62 -7.12
C GLY A 258 -52.55 19.28 -7.51
N PRO A 259 -52.36 18.81 -8.76
CA PRO A 259 -52.99 17.60 -9.26
C PRO A 259 -52.67 16.40 -8.37
N GLU A 260 -53.73 15.66 -8.02
CA GLU A 260 -53.72 14.50 -7.13
C GLU A 260 -52.85 13.39 -7.72
N LEU A 261 -51.78 13.01 -7.01
CA LEU A 261 -50.95 11.86 -7.38
C LEU A 261 -51.82 10.59 -7.29
N GLU A 262 -52.26 10.09 -8.43
CA GLU A 262 -52.96 8.80 -8.52
C GLU A 262 -52.00 7.67 -8.14
N MET A 263 -52.08 7.21 -6.89
CA MET A 263 -51.47 5.94 -6.50
C MET A 263 -52.31 4.81 -7.13
N PRO A 264 -51.70 3.85 -7.84
CA PRO A 264 -52.44 2.77 -8.49
C PRO A 264 -53.16 1.93 -7.43
N LYS A 265 -54.49 1.88 -7.51
CA LYS A 265 -55.31 1.06 -6.61
C LYS A 265 -54.97 -0.42 -6.85
N LEU A 266 -54.64 -1.12 -5.77
CA LEU A 266 -54.40 -2.56 -5.79
C LEU A 266 -55.65 -3.28 -6.33
N SER A 267 -55.47 -4.08 -7.38
CA SER A 267 -56.53 -4.85 -8.03
C SER A 267 -57.30 -5.71 -7.03
N THR A 268 -58.59 -5.42 -6.84
CA THR A 268 -59.53 -6.14 -5.95
C THR A 268 -60.07 -7.42 -6.57
N LYS A 269 -59.30 -8.12 -7.41
CA LYS A 269 -59.66 -9.46 -7.89
C LYS A 269 -58.44 -10.37 -7.94
N LYS A 270 -58.20 -11.03 -6.81
CA LYS A 270 -57.62 -12.39 -6.72
C LYS A 270 -57.76 -12.87 -5.28
N GLU A 271 -58.92 -13.43 -4.94
CA GLU A 271 -59.02 -14.31 -3.79
C GLU A 271 -58.17 -15.56 -4.09
N VAL A 272 -56.94 -15.57 -3.58
CA VAL A 272 -56.09 -16.76 -3.62
C VAL A 272 -55.70 -17.08 -2.18
N ARG A 273 -56.05 -18.30 -1.76
CA ARG A 273 -55.91 -18.85 -0.40
C ARG A 273 -54.57 -18.47 0.25
N LYS A 274 -54.66 -17.93 1.48
CA LYS A 274 -53.53 -17.65 2.38
C LYS A 274 -52.64 -18.89 2.49
N GLY A 275 -51.42 -18.82 1.95
CA GLY A 275 -50.40 -19.86 2.06
C GLY A 275 -49.41 -19.92 0.90
N LYS A 276 -49.86 -19.71 -0.35
CA LYS A 276 -48.99 -19.79 -1.54
C LYS A 276 -48.40 -18.45 -2.01
N TYR A 277 -48.74 -17.35 -1.35
CA TYR A 277 -48.33 -16.01 -1.78
C TYR A 277 -46.85 -15.72 -1.51
N LYS A 278 -46.26 -16.28 -0.43
CA LYS A 278 -44.83 -16.09 -0.13
C LYS A 278 -43.93 -16.76 -1.17
N GLY A 279 -44.24 -18.01 -1.55
CA GLY A 279 -43.46 -18.74 -2.56
C GLY A 279 -43.54 -18.10 -3.95
N ALA A 280 -44.74 -17.72 -4.39
CA ALA A 280 -44.91 -17.07 -5.70
C ALA A 280 -44.27 -15.68 -5.77
N LEU A 281 -44.25 -14.93 -4.66
CA LEU A 281 -43.59 -13.63 -4.58
C LEU A 281 -42.06 -13.77 -4.51
N GLN A 282 -41.56 -14.83 -3.85
CA GLN A 282 -40.14 -15.17 -3.83
C GLN A 282 -39.66 -15.64 -5.20
N GLU A 283 -40.39 -16.52 -5.89
CA GLU A 283 -40.05 -16.94 -7.26
C GLU A 283 -40.11 -15.78 -8.25
N ALA A 284 -41.06 -14.85 -8.10
CA ALA A 284 -41.13 -13.66 -8.94
C ALA A 284 -39.92 -12.74 -8.69
N HIS A 285 -39.54 -12.55 -7.42
CA HIS A 285 -38.38 -11.76 -7.05
C HIS A 285 -37.06 -12.42 -7.49
N GLU A 286 -36.94 -13.74 -7.38
CA GLU A 286 -35.78 -14.50 -7.88
C GLU A 286 -35.64 -14.38 -9.39
N LYS A 287 -36.74 -14.51 -10.15
CA LYS A 287 -36.71 -14.29 -11.61
C LYS A 287 -36.32 -12.87 -11.97
N GLU A 288 -36.81 -11.88 -11.24
CA GLU A 288 -36.46 -10.47 -11.49
C GLU A 288 -34.99 -10.18 -11.14
N MET A 289 -34.45 -10.84 -10.11
CA MET A 289 -33.02 -10.78 -9.78
C MET A 289 -32.17 -11.54 -10.81
N GLU A 290 -32.60 -12.70 -11.29
CA GLU A 290 -31.93 -13.45 -12.37
C GLU A 290 -31.88 -12.66 -13.68
N GLU A 291 -32.97 -11.96 -14.04
CA GLU A 291 -32.99 -11.10 -15.22
C GLU A 291 -32.06 -9.88 -15.07
N LYS A 292 -32.01 -9.26 -13.88
CA LYS A 292 -31.12 -8.12 -13.59
C LYS A 292 -29.65 -8.52 -13.45
N THR A 293 -29.38 -9.73 -12.99
CA THR A 293 -28.02 -10.29 -12.83
C THR A 293 -27.54 -11.03 -14.07
N ARG A 294 -28.40 -11.22 -15.09
CA ARG A 294 -28.01 -11.83 -16.35
C ARG A 294 -26.98 -10.95 -17.05
N TYR A 295 -25.74 -11.41 -17.03
CA TYR A 295 -24.64 -10.77 -17.72
C TYR A 295 -24.89 -10.81 -19.23
N ILE A 296 -25.22 -9.66 -19.81
CA ILE A 296 -25.29 -9.48 -21.26
C ILE A 296 -23.88 -9.10 -21.70
N PRO A 297 -23.12 -9.98 -22.38
CA PRO A 297 -21.81 -9.60 -22.90
C PRO A 297 -21.98 -8.44 -23.88
N ALA A 298 -21.21 -7.38 -23.69
CA ALA A 298 -21.24 -6.23 -24.58
C ALA A 298 -20.83 -6.68 -25.99
N ASN A 299 -21.75 -6.60 -26.95
CA ASN A 299 -21.39 -6.79 -28.35
C ASN A 299 -20.40 -5.68 -28.74
N PRO A 300 -19.17 -6.02 -29.18
CA PRO A 300 -18.20 -5.02 -29.61
C PRO A 300 -18.79 -4.25 -30.79
N LYS A 301 -18.96 -2.93 -30.64
CA LYS A 301 -19.27 -2.09 -31.80
C LYS A 301 -18.05 -2.11 -32.71
N ASP A 302 -18.23 -2.44 -33.98
CA ASP A 302 -17.17 -2.43 -34.97
C ASP A 302 -16.44 -1.07 -34.96
N PRO A 303 -15.14 -1.02 -34.62
CA PRO A 303 -14.40 0.24 -34.46
C PRO A 303 -14.02 0.88 -35.81
N ALA A 304 -14.32 0.22 -36.93
CA ALA A 304 -13.95 0.65 -38.28
C ALA A 304 -14.39 2.09 -38.63
N PRO A 305 -15.61 2.56 -38.31
CA PRO A 305 -16.04 3.92 -38.63
C PRO A 305 -15.27 4.99 -37.85
N ALA A 306 -14.94 4.72 -36.58
CA ALA A 306 -14.19 5.64 -35.72
C ALA A 306 -12.72 5.76 -36.16
N LEU A 307 -12.10 4.64 -36.53
CA LEU A 307 -10.74 4.61 -37.07
C LEU A 307 -10.63 5.31 -38.44
N ALA A 308 -11.63 5.13 -39.31
CA ALA A 308 -11.69 5.81 -40.61
C ALA A 308 -11.85 7.33 -40.47
N ALA A 309 -12.61 7.80 -39.47
CA ALA A 309 -12.74 9.22 -39.16
C ALA A 309 -11.42 9.81 -38.60
N ALA A 310 -10.72 9.08 -37.73
CA ALA A 310 -9.44 9.50 -37.17
C ALA A 310 -8.32 9.62 -38.22
N ASN A 311 -8.32 8.75 -39.25
CA ASN A 311 -7.32 8.78 -40.33
C ASN A 311 -7.48 9.97 -41.30
N LYS A 312 -8.65 10.62 -41.35
CA LYS A 312 -8.90 11.79 -42.22
C LYS A 312 -8.43 13.11 -41.60
N GLN A 313 -8.33 13.19 -40.28
CA GLN A 313 -7.73 14.35 -39.62
C GLN A 313 -6.21 14.18 -39.64
N ALA A 314 -5.51 15.04 -40.37
CA ALA A 314 -4.07 15.08 -40.36
C ALA A 314 -3.59 15.36 -38.92
N ILE A 315 -3.18 14.29 -38.22
CA ILE A 315 -2.70 14.37 -36.84
C ILE A 315 -1.50 15.30 -36.83
N ARG A 316 -1.63 16.48 -36.22
CA ARG A 316 -0.52 17.39 -35.97
C ARG A 316 0.44 16.67 -35.03
N LEU A 317 1.57 16.18 -35.55
CA LEU A 317 2.56 15.51 -34.73
C LEU A 317 3.12 16.48 -33.69
N ASN A 318 3.11 16.07 -32.42
CA ASN A 318 3.78 16.81 -31.36
C ASN A 318 5.29 16.84 -31.62
N THR A 319 5.98 17.90 -31.22
CA THR A 319 7.44 18.06 -31.41
C THR A 319 8.24 16.88 -30.85
N ALA A 320 7.87 16.39 -29.67
CA ALA A 320 8.48 15.21 -29.05
C ALA A 320 8.18 13.90 -29.81
N ALA A 321 7.11 13.82 -30.60
CA ALA A 321 6.84 12.67 -31.45
C ALA A 321 7.73 12.70 -32.69
N VAL A 322 7.88 13.88 -33.32
CA VAL A 322 8.80 14.12 -34.45
C VAL A 322 10.23 13.75 -34.05
N LEU A 323 10.74 14.27 -32.93
CA LEU A 323 12.11 14.00 -32.48
C LEU A 323 12.36 12.53 -32.13
N ARG A 324 11.37 11.83 -31.54
CA ARG A 324 11.50 10.40 -31.22
C ARG A 324 11.53 9.54 -32.47
N GLU A 325 10.68 9.86 -33.44
CA GLU A 325 10.65 9.13 -34.70
C GLU A 325 11.90 9.40 -35.54
N ASP A 326 12.34 10.65 -35.62
CA ASP A 326 13.60 11.03 -36.26
C ASP A 326 14.80 10.30 -35.64
N ALA A 327 14.90 10.28 -34.31
CA ALA A 327 15.97 9.54 -33.62
C ALA A 327 15.93 8.04 -33.92
N LEU A 328 14.75 7.42 -33.98
CA LEU A 328 14.60 6.01 -34.38
C LEU A 328 14.99 5.77 -35.83
N LEU A 329 14.68 6.70 -36.73
CA LEU A 329 15.07 6.62 -38.13
C LEU A 329 16.58 6.76 -38.29
N ARG A 330 17.20 7.74 -37.63
CA ARG A 330 18.66 7.90 -37.64
C ARG A 330 19.36 6.69 -37.06
N LYS A 331 18.86 6.13 -35.95
CA LYS A 331 19.41 4.90 -35.39
C LYS A 331 19.34 3.74 -36.39
N LYS A 332 18.22 3.58 -37.12
CA LYS A 332 18.11 2.55 -38.16
C LYS A 332 19.07 2.80 -39.33
N GLN A 333 19.20 4.05 -39.76
CA GLN A 333 20.16 4.43 -40.80
C GLN A 333 21.61 4.18 -40.35
N GLU A 334 21.94 4.44 -39.09
CA GLU A 334 23.24 4.15 -38.50
C GLU A 334 23.49 2.64 -38.40
N GLU A 335 22.48 1.85 -38.03
CA GLU A 335 22.56 0.38 -38.02
C GLU A 335 22.75 -0.18 -39.44
N GLU A 336 21.99 0.30 -40.43
CA GLU A 336 22.13 -0.06 -41.85
C GLU A 336 23.49 0.38 -42.41
N ALA A 337 23.92 1.62 -42.13
CA ALA A 337 25.23 2.12 -42.53
C ALA A 337 26.36 1.33 -41.86
N ALA A 338 26.23 0.97 -40.59
CA ALA A 338 27.19 0.13 -39.89
C ALA A 338 27.26 -1.27 -40.49
N LEU A 339 26.12 -1.84 -40.90
CA LEU A 339 26.08 -3.13 -41.59
C LEU A 339 26.77 -3.04 -42.96
N ILE A 340 26.51 -1.98 -43.72
CA ILE A 340 27.19 -1.71 -45.00
C ILE A 340 28.69 -1.54 -44.78
N ASN A 341 29.10 -0.74 -43.78
CA ASN A 341 30.51 -0.54 -43.45
C ASN A 341 31.20 -1.85 -43.04
N LYS A 342 30.52 -2.72 -42.29
CA LYS A 342 31.03 -4.05 -41.95
C LYS A 342 31.21 -4.91 -43.19
N TYR A 343 30.19 -4.95 -44.05
CA TYR A 343 30.25 -5.62 -45.34
C TYR A 343 31.41 -5.11 -46.20
N GLU A 344 31.63 -3.79 -46.25
CA GLU A 344 32.74 -3.15 -46.97
C GLU A 344 34.10 -3.45 -46.34
N SER A 345 34.18 -3.60 -45.01
CA SER A 345 35.44 -3.89 -44.31
C SER A 345 35.83 -5.37 -44.34
N GLU A 346 34.84 -6.26 -44.27
CA GLU A 346 35.05 -7.72 -44.16
C GLU A 346 34.89 -8.43 -45.52
N LEU A 347 34.33 -7.74 -46.54
CA LEU A 347 33.96 -8.29 -47.85
C LEU A 347 33.09 -9.56 -47.77
N ARG A 348 32.35 -9.72 -46.67
CA ARG A 348 31.55 -10.91 -46.39
C ARG A 348 30.10 -10.54 -46.17
N ASP A 349 29.21 -11.33 -46.77
CA ASP A 349 27.77 -11.19 -46.59
C ASP A 349 27.29 -11.96 -45.34
N ASP A 350 26.79 -11.23 -44.34
CA ASP A 350 26.20 -11.80 -43.12
C ASP A 350 24.70 -12.10 -43.26
N SER A 351 24.09 -11.81 -44.43
CA SER A 351 22.65 -11.99 -44.66
C SER A 351 22.19 -13.43 -44.38
N GLU A 352 22.96 -14.43 -44.81
CA GLU A 352 22.67 -15.86 -44.59
C GLU A 352 22.61 -16.22 -43.10
N TYR A 353 23.49 -15.63 -42.28
CA TYR A 353 23.52 -15.85 -40.85
C TYR A 353 22.28 -15.26 -40.17
N TYR A 354 21.89 -14.03 -40.53
CA TYR A 354 20.69 -13.40 -39.98
C TYR A 354 19.41 -14.11 -40.42
N GLU A 355 19.34 -14.61 -41.66
CA GLU A 355 18.22 -15.42 -42.12
C GLU A 355 18.10 -16.75 -41.36
N TRP A 356 19.23 -17.43 -41.13
CA TRP A 356 19.26 -18.64 -40.31
C TRP A 356 18.81 -18.35 -38.87
N GLN A 357 19.30 -17.25 -38.29
CA GLN A 357 18.94 -16.86 -36.93
C GLN A 357 17.44 -16.54 -36.82
N ALA A 358 16.86 -15.84 -37.81
CA ALA A 358 15.43 -15.57 -37.87
C ALA A 358 14.60 -16.87 -37.95
N LYS A 359 15.00 -17.81 -38.82
CA LYS A 359 14.36 -19.13 -38.93
C LYS A 359 14.41 -19.90 -37.61
N MET A 360 15.52 -19.85 -36.88
CA MET A 360 15.64 -20.51 -35.58
C MET A 360 14.75 -19.86 -34.51
N ARG A 361 14.67 -18.52 -34.46
CA ARG A 361 13.74 -17.83 -33.56
C ARG A 361 12.28 -18.20 -33.86
N ASP A 362 11.89 -18.25 -35.12
CA ASP A 362 10.54 -18.66 -35.53
C ASP A 362 10.23 -20.10 -35.11
N LEU A 363 11.21 -21.01 -35.23
CA LEU A 363 11.06 -22.40 -34.79
C LEU A 363 10.91 -22.50 -33.26
N ASP A 364 11.68 -21.71 -32.50
CA ASP A 364 11.57 -21.67 -31.05
C ASP A 364 10.24 -21.06 -30.59
N GLU A 365 9.75 -20.02 -31.28
CA GLU A 365 8.42 -19.45 -31.04
C GLU A 365 7.31 -20.46 -31.30
N ARG A 366 7.39 -21.24 -32.39
CA ARG A 366 6.43 -22.33 -32.66
C ARG A 366 6.43 -23.39 -31.57
N LYS A 367 7.60 -23.89 -31.17
CA LYS A 367 7.72 -24.86 -30.06
C LYS A 367 7.15 -24.31 -28.76
N ARG A 368 7.37 -23.02 -28.49
CA ARG A 368 6.80 -22.34 -27.30
C ARG A 368 5.27 -22.32 -27.36
N LEU A 369 4.68 -22.00 -28.52
CA LEU A 369 3.23 -22.01 -28.73
C LEU A 369 2.66 -23.42 -28.56
N GLU A 370 3.28 -24.43 -29.17
CA GLU A 370 2.90 -25.84 -29.00
C GLU A 370 2.93 -26.27 -27.51
N GLY A 371 3.95 -25.86 -26.75
CA GLY A 371 4.03 -26.11 -25.32
C GLY A 371 2.99 -25.36 -24.48
N VAL A 372 2.47 -24.22 -24.95
CA VAL A 372 1.33 -23.54 -24.32
C VAL A 372 0.04 -24.32 -24.58
N GLU A 373 -0.16 -24.80 -25.81
CA GLU A 373 -1.33 -25.61 -26.16
C GLU A 373 -1.38 -26.92 -25.38
N GLN A 374 -0.25 -27.63 -25.27
CA GLN A 374 -0.14 -28.84 -24.47
C GLN A 374 -0.51 -28.60 -22.99
N ARG A 375 -0.01 -27.51 -22.40
CA ARG A 375 -0.36 -27.13 -21.01
C ARG A 375 -1.83 -26.78 -20.86
N ARG A 376 -2.44 -26.13 -21.86
CA ARG A 376 -3.87 -25.82 -21.86
C ARG A 376 -4.71 -27.10 -21.87
N ILE A 377 -4.33 -28.09 -22.68
CA ILE A 377 -4.99 -29.40 -22.72
C ILE A 377 -4.81 -30.12 -21.38
N GLN A 378 -3.59 -30.13 -20.82
CA GLN A 378 -3.33 -30.74 -19.52
C GLN A 378 -4.15 -30.08 -18.40
N MET A 379 -4.27 -28.76 -18.41
CA MET A 379 -5.07 -28.02 -17.43
C MET A 379 -6.55 -28.43 -17.50
N LEU A 380 -7.11 -28.56 -18.71
CA LEU A 380 -8.49 -29.03 -18.89
C LEU A 380 -8.66 -30.45 -18.33
N LEU A 381 -7.73 -31.36 -18.63
CA LEU A 381 -7.77 -32.72 -18.11
C LEU A 381 -7.66 -32.77 -16.58
N THR A 382 -6.81 -31.92 -15.98
CA THR A 382 -6.70 -31.85 -14.52
C THR A 382 -7.97 -31.30 -13.86
N ASP A 383 -8.67 -30.35 -14.50
CA ASP A 383 -9.93 -29.82 -14.00
C ASP A 383 -11.05 -30.86 -14.08
N GLU A 384 -11.10 -31.65 -15.16
CA GLU A 384 -12.02 -32.80 -15.27
C GLU A 384 -11.75 -33.84 -14.20
N ASN A 385 -10.49 -34.26 -14.02
CA ASN A 385 -10.11 -35.22 -12.97
C ASN A 385 -10.43 -34.70 -11.55
N ALA A 386 -10.25 -33.40 -11.30
CA ALA A 386 -10.58 -32.79 -10.01
C ALA A 386 -12.10 -32.80 -9.75
N LYS A 387 -12.92 -32.54 -10.77
CA LYS A 387 -14.39 -32.64 -10.66
C LYS A 387 -14.82 -34.07 -10.37
N GLU A 388 -14.25 -35.05 -11.07
CA GLU A 388 -14.55 -36.47 -10.82
C GLU A 388 -14.15 -36.90 -9.41
N ALA A 389 -12.97 -36.50 -8.93
CA ALA A 389 -12.53 -36.78 -7.56
C ALA A 389 -13.47 -36.18 -6.50
N ARG A 390 -13.98 -34.96 -6.72
CA ARG A 390 -14.98 -34.35 -5.81
C ARG A 390 -16.28 -35.15 -5.77
N ILE A 391 -16.78 -35.57 -6.93
CA ILE A 391 -18.00 -36.39 -7.03
C ILE A 391 -17.83 -37.72 -6.28
N GLN A 392 -16.65 -38.35 -6.38
CA GLN A 392 -16.37 -39.59 -5.64
C GLN A 392 -16.32 -39.35 -4.13
N ASN A 393 -15.62 -38.31 -3.68
CA ASN A 393 -15.58 -37.96 -2.25
C ASN A 393 -16.97 -37.66 -1.67
N GLU A 394 -17.84 -36.99 -2.43
CA GLU A 394 -19.23 -36.76 -2.01
C GLU A 394 -20.01 -38.07 -1.86
N ARG A 395 -19.83 -39.01 -2.79
CA ARG A 395 -20.46 -40.35 -2.71
C ARG A 395 -19.96 -41.14 -1.52
N ASP A 396 -18.66 -41.12 -1.26
CA ASP A 396 -18.05 -41.85 -0.14
C ASP A 396 -18.46 -41.23 1.21
N ASN A 397 -18.51 -39.89 1.30
CA ASN A 397 -19.06 -39.20 2.47
C ASN A 397 -20.54 -39.55 2.71
N HIS A 398 -21.35 -39.65 1.66
CA HIS A 398 -22.73 -40.09 1.78
C HIS A 398 -22.86 -41.53 2.28
N ARG A 399 -22.02 -42.45 1.80
CA ARG A 399 -21.96 -43.84 2.27
C ARG A 399 -21.54 -43.90 3.74
N PHE A 400 -20.44 -43.25 4.09
CA PHE A 400 -19.93 -43.19 5.45
C PHE A 400 -20.97 -42.57 6.42
N ALA A 401 -21.64 -41.49 6.03
CA ALA A 401 -22.69 -40.90 6.84
C ALA A 401 -23.90 -41.83 7.01
N ALA A 402 -24.23 -42.66 6.02
CA ALA A 402 -25.29 -43.66 6.14
C ALA A 402 -24.89 -44.78 7.12
N GLU A 403 -23.65 -45.26 7.06
CA GLU A 403 -23.09 -46.25 7.99
C GLU A 403 -23.10 -45.71 9.43
N MET A 404 -22.58 -44.51 9.67
CA MET A 404 -22.59 -43.86 10.98
C MET A 404 -24.02 -43.64 11.52
N ARG A 405 -24.99 -43.34 10.66
CA ARG A 405 -26.40 -43.24 11.07
C ARG A 405 -26.96 -44.59 11.49
N ALA A 406 -26.62 -45.67 10.78
CA ALA A 406 -27.05 -47.02 11.13
C ALA A 406 -26.45 -47.46 12.48
N GLU A 407 -25.14 -47.24 12.68
CA GLU A 407 -24.46 -47.53 13.96
C GLU A 407 -25.04 -46.73 15.12
N SER A 408 -25.24 -45.41 14.94
CA SER A 408 -25.84 -44.56 15.97
C SER A 408 -27.31 -44.94 16.29
N ALA A 409 -28.04 -45.50 15.33
CA ALA A 409 -29.38 -46.02 15.57
C ALA A 409 -29.34 -47.30 16.40
N ALA A 410 -28.39 -48.20 16.13
CA ALA A 410 -28.16 -49.42 16.91
C ALA A 410 -27.77 -49.10 18.36
N ILE A 411 -26.82 -48.18 18.57
CA ILE A 411 -26.40 -47.74 19.93
C ILE A 411 -27.56 -47.11 20.70
N ARG A 412 -28.37 -46.27 20.04
CA ARG A 412 -29.57 -45.68 20.68
C ARG A 412 -30.61 -46.72 21.06
N ALA A 413 -30.75 -47.80 20.30
CA ALA A 413 -31.64 -48.89 20.66
C ALA A 413 -31.14 -49.62 21.92
N LEU A 414 -29.84 -49.89 22.02
CA LEU A 414 -29.23 -50.50 23.22
C LEU A 414 -29.41 -49.61 24.46
N HIS A 415 -29.11 -48.32 24.37
CA HIS A 415 -29.29 -47.40 25.50
C HIS A 415 -30.74 -47.26 25.96
N LYS A 416 -31.71 -47.34 25.04
CA LYS A 416 -33.13 -47.34 25.42
C LYS A 416 -33.49 -48.59 26.23
N ALA A 417 -33.00 -49.76 25.81
CA ALA A 417 -33.21 -51.00 26.56
C ALA A 417 -32.58 -50.93 27.96
N GLU A 418 -31.34 -50.42 28.07
CA GLU A 418 -30.67 -50.20 29.37
C GLU A 418 -31.46 -49.24 30.27
N GLN A 419 -32.01 -48.15 29.71
CA GLN A 419 -32.82 -47.19 30.47
C GLN A 419 -34.12 -47.82 30.99
N GLU A 420 -34.77 -48.67 30.18
CA GLU A 420 -35.96 -49.42 30.60
C GLU A 420 -35.65 -50.35 31.78
N GLU A 421 -34.52 -51.07 31.73
CA GLU A 421 -34.05 -51.90 32.85
C GLU A 421 -33.78 -51.08 34.12
N VAL A 422 -33.10 -49.94 34.00
CA VAL A 422 -32.83 -49.03 35.12
C VAL A 422 -34.12 -48.46 35.72
N LEU A 423 -35.12 -48.13 34.89
CA LEU A 423 -36.41 -47.66 35.37
C LEU A 423 -37.12 -48.72 36.22
N VAL A 424 -37.08 -49.98 35.79
CA VAL A 424 -37.64 -51.10 36.56
C VAL A 424 -36.92 -51.26 37.90
N LEU A 425 -35.58 -51.14 37.94
CA LEU A 425 -34.82 -51.17 39.19
C LEU A 425 -35.16 -50.01 40.12
N LYS A 426 -35.31 -48.80 39.57
CA LYS A 426 -35.69 -47.61 40.36
C LYS A 426 -37.10 -47.72 40.92
N GLN A 427 -38.04 -48.32 40.19
CA GLN A 427 -39.39 -48.57 40.70
C GLN A 427 -39.36 -49.46 41.95
N LYS A 428 -38.55 -50.53 41.93
CA LYS A 428 -38.35 -51.39 43.12
C LYS A 428 -37.73 -50.62 44.29
N LEU A 429 -36.72 -49.79 44.04
CA LEU A 429 -36.11 -48.96 45.09
C LEU A 429 -37.11 -47.96 45.71
N VAL A 430 -38.01 -47.39 44.92
CA VAL A 430 -39.06 -46.49 45.42
C VAL A 430 -40.05 -47.22 46.32
N GLU A 431 -40.36 -48.48 46.01
CA GLU A 431 -41.16 -49.34 46.90
C GLU A 431 -40.45 -49.56 48.24
N ASP A 432 -39.16 -49.90 48.22
CA ASP A 432 -38.35 -50.07 49.43
C ASP A 432 -38.29 -48.78 50.28
N ILE A 433 -38.12 -47.61 49.63
CA ILE A 433 -38.09 -46.32 50.33
C ILE A 433 -39.45 -46.02 50.97
N LYS A 434 -40.57 -46.26 50.28
CA LYS A 434 -41.92 -46.08 50.86
C LYS A 434 -42.14 -46.95 52.10
N GLU A 435 -41.55 -48.14 52.14
CA GLU A 435 -41.56 -48.98 53.33
C GLU A 435 -40.73 -48.37 54.47
N SER A 436 -39.57 -47.81 54.17
CA SER A 436 -38.72 -47.12 55.15
C SER A 436 -39.33 -45.82 55.71
N GLU A 437 -40.06 -45.05 54.89
CA GLU A 437 -40.69 -43.78 55.28
C GLU A 437 -41.78 -43.95 56.36
N LYS A 438 -42.42 -45.13 56.43
CA LYS A 438 -43.36 -45.46 57.52
C LYS A 438 -42.69 -45.38 58.90
N ASN A 439 -41.37 -45.54 58.96
CA ASN A 439 -40.58 -45.53 60.19
C ASN A 439 -39.99 -44.15 60.55
N VAL A 440 -40.08 -43.14 59.67
CA VAL A 440 -39.43 -41.82 59.85
C VAL A 440 -40.27 -40.84 60.69
N LYS A 441 -41.60 -40.89 60.59
CA LYS A 441 -42.53 -40.02 61.35
C LYS A 441 -42.27 -39.98 62.87
N PRO A 442 -42.02 -41.11 63.56
CA PRO A 442 -41.69 -41.07 64.99
C PRO A 442 -40.33 -40.42 65.30
N ALA A 443 -39.35 -40.47 64.39
CA ALA A 443 -38.03 -39.88 64.60
C ALA A 443 -38.01 -38.35 64.47
N MET A 444 -38.83 -37.78 63.57
CA MET A 444 -38.93 -36.32 63.39
C MET A 444 -39.52 -35.61 64.62
N GLN A 445 -40.47 -36.24 65.31
CA GLN A 445 -41.11 -35.64 66.50
C GLN A 445 -40.09 -35.39 67.62
N ALA A 446 -39.12 -36.29 67.80
CA ALA A 446 -38.07 -36.17 68.82
C ALA A 446 -37.10 -34.99 68.58
N VAL A 447 -36.84 -34.62 67.32
CA VAL A 447 -35.89 -33.53 66.97
C VAL A 447 -36.52 -32.15 67.12
N VAL A 448 -37.84 -32.03 66.90
CA VAL A 448 -38.57 -30.75 67.01
C VAL A 448 -38.57 -30.25 68.46
N GLU A 449 -38.71 -31.16 69.41
CA GLU A 449 -38.68 -30.84 70.85
C GLU A 449 -37.32 -30.27 71.28
N GLN A 450 -36.21 -30.76 70.71
CA GLN A 450 -34.86 -30.28 71.04
C GLN A 450 -34.57 -28.89 70.50
N LYS A 451 -35.10 -28.54 69.32
CA LYS A 451 -34.83 -27.23 68.67
C LYS A 451 -35.61 -26.06 69.30
N MET A 452 -36.76 -26.31 69.93
CA MET A 452 -37.53 -25.26 70.59
C MET A 452 -36.75 -24.61 71.75
N LEU A 453 -35.97 -25.40 72.49
CA LEU A 453 -35.19 -24.93 73.64
C LEU A 453 -34.04 -24.00 73.21
N MET A 454 -33.34 -24.33 72.12
CA MET A 454 -32.16 -23.59 71.67
C MET A 454 -32.48 -22.24 71.01
N GLY A 455 -33.71 -22.04 70.51
CA GLY A 455 -34.12 -20.79 69.86
C GLY A 455 -34.48 -19.65 70.82
N MET A 456 -34.60 -19.91 72.12
CA MET A 456 -34.89 -18.86 73.11
C MET A 456 -33.63 -18.10 73.53
N GLU A 457 -32.48 -18.77 73.58
CA GLU A 457 -31.20 -18.19 74.06
C GLU A 457 -30.55 -17.23 73.04
N LEU A 458 -30.64 -17.52 71.74
CA LEU A 458 -29.96 -16.74 70.69
C LEU A 458 -30.55 -15.33 70.46
N ARG A 459 -31.79 -15.07 70.89
CA ARG A 459 -32.49 -13.80 70.61
C ARG A 459 -32.09 -12.66 71.54
N GLU A 460 -31.47 -12.96 72.68
CA GLU A 460 -31.07 -11.93 73.64
C GLU A 460 -29.70 -11.32 73.33
N GLU A 461 -28.83 -12.04 72.61
CA GLU A 461 -27.45 -11.60 72.32
C GLU A 461 -27.38 -10.56 71.19
N THR A 462 -28.22 -10.67 70.16
CA THR A 462 -28.17 -9.80 68.98
C THR A 462 -28.55 -8.34 69.27
N ARG A 463 -29.39 -8.10 70.29
CA ARG A 463 -29.88 -6.75 70.63
C ARG A 463 -28.79 -5.83 71.19
N ARG A 464 -27.70 -6.36 71.74
CA ARG A 464 -26.65 -5.55 72.41
C ARG A 464 -25.65 -4.93 71.43
N LEU A 465 -25.41 -5.52 70.26
CA LEU A 465 -24.34 -5.11 69.35
C LEU A 465 -24.69 -3.91 68.45
N GLU A 466 -25.96 -3.59 68.25
CA GLU A 466 -26.38 -2.54 67.31
C GLU A 466 -26.23 -1.11 67.83
N GLU A 467 -26.14 -0.91 69.15
CA GLU A 467 -26.13 0.42 69.78
C GLU A 467 -24.75 1.11 69.73
N GLU A 468 -23.66 0.35 69.64
CA GLU A 468 -22.29 0.90 69.69
C GLU A 468 -21.83 1.55 68.37
N ASN A 469 -22.32 1.05 67.24
CA ASN A 469 -21.79 1.42 65.92
C ASN A 469 -22.18 2.84 65.46
N LYS A 470 -23.30 3.38 65.96
CA LYS A 470 -23.85 4.67 65.50
C LYS A 470 -23.03 5.88 65.98
N ARG A 471 -22.23 5.77 67.04
CA ARG A 471 -21.51 6.90 67.65
C ARG A 471 -20.22 7.29 66.91
N ARG A 472 -19.64 6.40 66.10
CA ARG A 472 -18.33 6.64 65.46
C ARG A 472 -18.39 7.52 64.20
N MET A 473 -19.49 7.48 63.46
CA MET A 473 -19.58 8.12 62.13
C MET A 473 -19.69 9.66 62.16
N ALA A 474 -20.11 10.27 63.27
CA ALA A 474 -20.38 11.71 63.32
C ALA A 474 -19.13 12.61 63.39
N ILE A 475 -17.97 12.07 63.75
CA ILE A 475 -16.75 12.87 64.04
C ILE A 475 -15.91 13.17 62.78
N GLU A 476 -16.09 12.43 61.69
CA GLU A 476 -15.24 12.55 60.50
C GLU A 476 -15.64 13.67 59.53
N GLU A 477 -16.89 14.13 59.54
CA GLU A 477 -17.42 15.03 58.50
C GLU A 477 -16.95 16.48 58.63
N GLU A 478 -16.54 16.94 59.82
CA GLU A 478 -16.18 18.34 60.08
C GLU A 478 -14.82 18.77 59.47
N ARG A 479 -13.90 17.83 59.21
CA ARG A 479 -12.52 18.16 58.78
C ARG A 479 -12.37 18.46 57.28
N ARG A 480 -13.36 18.11 56.47
CA ARG A 480 -13.27 18.20 55.00
C ARG A 480 -13.55 19.60 54.45
N MET A 481 -14.17 20.50 55.23
CA MET A 481 -14.68 21.76 54.68
C MET A 481 -13.64 22.91 54.60
N ASP A 482 -12.50 22.82 55.29
CA ASP A 482 -11.53 23.94 55.37
C ASP A 482 -10.54 24.04 54.20
N ILE A 483 -10.28 22.95 53.47
CA ILE A 483 -9.23 22.89 52.43
C ILE A 483 -9.63 23.65 51.15
N VAL A 484 -10.92 23.74 50.86
CA VAL A 484 -11.44 24.23 49.57
C VAL A 484 -11.31 25.75 49.41
N ARG A 485 -11.08 26.50 50.50
CA ARG A 485 -11.02 27.97 50.46
C ARG A 485 -9.72 28.57 49.91
N GLN A 486 -8.63 27.82 49.85
CA GLN A 486 -7.29 28.39 49.57
C GLN A 486 -6.92 28.48 48.08
N ILE A 487 -7.55 27.70 47.21
CA ILE A 487 -7.10 27.54 45.81
C ILE A 487 -7.59 28.67 44.89
N LYS A 488 -8.59 29.46 45.29
CA LYS A 488 -9.25 30.45 44.40
C LYS A 488 -8.56 31.81 44.25
N ALA A 489 -7.40 32.04 44.86
CA ALA A 489 -6.81 33.39 44.99
C ALA A 489 -5.60 33.71 44.08
N LEU A 490 -5.11 32.81 43.22
CA LEU A 490 -3.77 32.98 42.61
C LEU A 490 -3.67 33.21 41.09
N GLU A 491 -4.76 33.38 40.33
CA GLU A 491 -4.64 33.45 38.86
C GLU A 491 -5.49 34.56 38.21
N CYS A 492 -4.92 35.76 38.05
CA CYS A 492 -5.41 36.80 37.12
C CYS A 492 -4.29 37.81 36.76
N LEU A 493 -3.82 37.83 35.50
CA LEU A 493 -3.65 38.99 34.58
C LEU A 493 -2.53 38.81 33.52
N PRO A 494 -2.76 39.17 32.24
CA PRO A 494 -1.73 39.29 31.19
C PRO A 494 -1.60 40.71 30.59
N ALA A 495 -0.51 41.00 29.86
CA ALA A 495 -0.35 42.24 29.06
C ALA A 495 0.56 42.06 27.82
N ASP A 496 0.13 42.62 26.68
CA ASP A 496 0.82 42.72 25.38
C ASP A 496 1.54 44.07 25.20
N LYS A 497 2.37 44.21 24.13
CA LYS A 497 2.50 45.42 23.28
C LYS A 497 3.45 45.22 22.07
N SER A 498 3.16 45.94 20.97
CA SER A 498 3.90 46.05 19.70
C SER A 498 4.27 47.52 19.38
N ALA A 499 5.13 47.79 18.37
CA ALA A 499 5.40 49.16 17.85
C ALA A 499 5.83 49.20 16.35
N HIS A 500 5.67 50.38 15.71
CA HIS A 500 5.55 50.71 14.27
C HIS A 500 6.76 51.49 13.68
N PHE A 501 7.00 51.49 12.34
CA PHE A 501 8.24 51.92 11.62
C PHE A 501 8.03 52.95 10.47
N ASP A 502 9.01 53.84 10.20
CA ASP A 502 8.99 54.99 9.25
C ASP A 502 10.07 54.88 8.11
N PRO A 503 9.72 55.09 6.82
CA PRO A 503 10.57 54.82 5.63
C PRO A 503 11.49 55.96 5.14
N THR A 504 11.59 57.09 5.83
CA THR A 504 12.41 58.23 5.36
C THR A 504 13.79 58.31 6.01
N THR A 505 14.06 57.44 6.99
CA THR A 505 15.32 57.32 7.69
C THR A 505 15.93 55.95 7.41
N ALA A 506 17.23 55.89 7.16
CA ALA A 506 17.92 54.60 7.25
C ALA A 506 17.89 54.16 8.72
N SER A 507 17.35 52.97 8.98
CA SER A 507 17.28 52.37 10.32
C SER A 507 18.64 52.46 11.01
N GLU A 508 18.66 52.84 12.29
CA GLU A 508 19.91 53.04 13.04
C GLU A 508 20.79 51.76 13.09
N ASP A 509 20.16 50.59 12.97
CA ASP A 509 20.83 49.28 12.97
C ASP A 509 21.60 48.97 11.66
N SER A 510 21.26 49.61 10.53
CA SER A 510 21.92 49.36 9.23
C SER A 510 23.03 50.37 8.91
N LYS A 511 23.32 51.30 9.83
CA LYS A 511 24.33 52.37 9.68
C LYS A 511 25.78 51.85 9.61
N HIS A 512 26.01 50.60 10.00
CA HIS A 512 27.32 49.93 9.96
C HIS A 512 27.58 49.11 8.69
N LEU A 513 26.61 49.03 7.77
CA LEU A 513 26.77 48.35 6.49
C LEU A 513 27.23 49.37 5.45
N LEU A 514 28.44 49.19 4.89
CA LEU A 514 29.11 50.10 3.96
C LEU A 514 28.31 50.41 2.67
N GLU A 515 27.25 49.66 2.38
CA GLU A 515 26.37 49.82 1.22
C GLU A 515 24.98 50.39 1.58
N ALA A 516 24.77 50.89 2.81
CA ALA A 516 23.49 51.48 3.21
C ALA A 516 23.24 52.83 2.50
N MET A 517 22.22 52.85 1.63
CA MET A 517 21.79 54.01 0.86
C MET A 517 20.40 54.46 1.30
N SER A 518 20.10 55.75 1.19
CA SER A 518 18.73 56.21 1.44
C SER A 518 17.75 55.57 0.44
N MET A 519 16.49 55.35 0.84
CA MET A 519 15.45 54.79 -0.05
C MET A 519 15.28 55.60 -1.36
N ALA A 520 15.55 56.91 -1.31
CA ALA A 520 15.51 57.78 -2.47
C ALA A 520 16.69 57.57 -3.44
N GLU A 521 17.91 57.41 -2.91
CA GLU A 521 19.11 57.17 -3.74
C GLU A 521 19.10 55.77 -4.36
N LEU A 522 18.53 54.79 -3.65
CA LEU A 522 18.26 53.46 -4.17
C LEU A 522 17.33 53.53 -5.38
N ALA A 523 16.33 54.41 -5.36
CA ALA A 523 15.38 54.56 -6.47
C ALA A 523 16.04 55.05 -7.78
N GLU A 524 17.01 55.96 -7.71
CA GLU A 524 17.73 56.47 -8.90
C GLU A 524 18.70 55.47 -9.49
N ARG A 525 19.50 54.78 -8.66
CA ARG A 525 20.39 53.70 -9.14
C ARG A 525 19.58 52.57 -9.76
N LEU A 526 18.45 52.24 -9.15
CA LEU A 526 17.50 51.26 -9.65
C LEU A 526 16.90 51.69 -11.01
N ALA A 527 16.75 52.99 -11.29
CA ALA A 527 16.31 53.47 -12.60
C ALA A 527 17.36 53.19 -13.71
N ILE A 528 18.64 53.45 -13.44
CA ILE A 528 19.75 53.17 -14.38
C ILE A 528 19.90 51.66 -14.61
N GLU A 529 19.79 50.87 -13.54
CA GLU A 529 19.81 49.41 -13.64
C GLU A 529 18.60 48.86 -14.40
N LYS A 530 17.41 49.45 -14.23
CA LYS A 530 16.21 49.11 -15.02
C LYS A 530 16.41 49.32 -16.50
N GLU A 531 17.08 50.41 -16.91
CA GLU A 531 17.35 50.68 -18.33
C GLU A 531 18.33 49.66 -18.91
N LYS A 532 19.42 49.34 -18.19
CA LYS A 532 20.36 48.27 -18.56
C LYS A 532 19.70 46.88 -18.57
N ALA A 533 18.77 46.63 -17.66
CA ALA A 533 17.99 45.40 -17.65
C ALA A 533 17.06 45.32 -18.86
N ALA A 534 16.43 46.44 -19.24
CA ALA A 534 15.54 46.51 -20.40
C ALA A 534 16.27 46.28 -21.74
N THR A 535 17.51 46.77 -21.90
CA THR A 535 18.31 46.49 -23.10
C THR A 535 18.71 45.02 -23.20
N ARG A 536 19.22 44.44 -22.10
CA ARG A 536 19.52 43.00 -22.01
C ARG A 536 18.28 42.14 -22.27
N GLU A 537 17.11 42.59 -21.81
CA GLU A 537 15.86 41.89 -22.04
C GLU A 537 15.48 41.89 -23.53
N LYS A 538 15.68 43.00 -24.25
CA LYS A 538 15.44 43.08 -25.70
C LYS A 538 16.38 42.16 -26.48
N GLU A 539 17.67 42.16 -26.15
CA GLU A 539 18.66 41.26 -26.77
C GLU A 539 18.28 39.79 -26.54
N ARG A 540 17.98 39.43 -25.29
CA ARG A 540 17.52 38.09 -24.93
C ARG A 540 16.23 37.70 -25.65
N ARG A 541 15.28 38.63 -25.81
CA ARG A 541 14.05 38.39 -26.57
C ARG A 541 14.36 38.11 -28.05
N ASN A 542 15.29 38.85 -28.66
CA ASN A 542 15.70 38.64 -30.04
C ASN A 542 16.39 37.28 -30.24
N GLU A 543 17.31 36.90 -29.34
CA GLU A 543 17.95 35.57 -29.34
C GLU A 543 16.93 34.43 -29.17
N ILE A 544 15.93 34.63 -28.30
CA ILE A 544 14.84 33.66 -28.12
C ILE A 544 14.02 33.52 -29.40
N VAL A 545 13.75 34.62 -30.12
CA VAL A 545 13.00 34.57 -31.39
C VAL A 545 13.82 33.86 -32.47
N GLN A 546 15.09 34.19 -32.64
CA GLN A 546 15.98 33.53 -33.61
C GLN A 546 16.09 32.02 -33.32
N SER A 547 16.40 31.65 -32.08
CA SER A 547 16.51 30.23 -31.70
C SER A 547 15.17 29.47 -31.80
N LYS A 548 14.02 30.15 -31.73
CA LYS A 548 12.70 29.55 -32.00
C LYS A 548 12.49 29.34 -33.49
N GLN A 549 12.86 30.30 -34.34
CA GLN A 549 12.77 30.18 -35.81
C GLN A 549 13.67 29.05 -36.31
N GLU A 550 14.91 28.95 -35.83
CA GLU A 550 15.84 27.86 -36.17
C GLU A 550 15.28 26.49 -35.75
N ARG A 551 14.74 26.38 -34.53
CA ARG A 551 14.10 25.15 -34.05
C ARG A 551 12.87 24.78 -34.88
N GLU A 552 12.10 25.75 -35.33
CA GLU A 552 10.93 25.51 -36.18
C GLU A 552 11.34 25.02 -37.57
N GLN A 553 12.37 25.61 -38.17
CA GLN A 553 12.92 25.17 -39.45
C GLN A 553 13.49 23.75 -39.38
N ASP A 554 14.27 23.42 -38.34
CA ASP A 554 14.78 22.06 -38.10
C ASP A 554 13.63 21.04 -37.94
N LEU A 555 12.60 21.39 -37.17
CA LEU A 555 11.42 20.54 -37.02
C LEU A 555 10.67 20.32 -38.34
N MET A 556 10.54 21.35 -39.18
CA MET A 556 9.92 21.21 -40.50
C MET A 556 10.71 20.24 -41.39
N GLN A 557 12.05 20.38 -41.44
CA GLN A 557 12.92 19.50 -42.22
C GLN A 557 12.80 18.04 -41.76
N ARG A 558 12.80 17.78 -40.44
CA ARG A 558 12.64 16.43 -39.89
C ARG A 558 11.26 15.84 -40.21
N VAL A 559 10.19 16.64 -40.13
CA VAL A 559 8.84 16.19 -40.52
C VAL A 559 8.79 15.80 -42.00
N GLU A 560 9.42 16.57 -42.89
CA GLU A 560 9.50 16.24 -44.31
C GLU A 560 10.29 14.95 -44.57
N GLN A 561 11.42 14.74 -43.87
CA GLN A 561 12.19 13.50 -43.95
C GLN A 561 11.37 12.29 -43.45
N ILE A 562 10.70 12.42 -42.30
CA ILE A 562 9.82 11.38 -41.76
C ILE A 562 8.70 11.04 -42.74
N ARG A 563 8.03 12.05 -43.33
CA ARG A 563 6.97 11.83 -44.32
C ARG A 563 7.49 11.06 -45.53
N ARG A 564 8.62 11.48 -46.11
CA ARG A 564 9.25 10.77 -47.23
C ARG A 564 9.52 9.29 -46.90
N ILE A 565 10.08 9.01 -45.73
CA ILE A 565 10.39 7.62 -45.32
C ILE A 565 9.11 6.82 -45.05
N ARG A 566 8.08 7.44 -44.47
CA ARG A 566 6.78 6.78 -44.26
C ARG A 566 6.12 6.43 -45.59
N ASP A 567 6.16 7.31 -46.57
CA ASP A 567 5.56 7.06 -47.89
C ASP A 567 6.26 5.90 -48.59
N ILE A 568 7.59 5.87 -48.56
CA ILE A 568 8.39 4.74 -49.07
C ILE A 568 8.00 3.44 -48.35
N ARG A 569 7.99 3.43 -47.01
CA ARG A 569 7.60 2.24 -46.23
C ARG A 569 6.18 1.78 -46.50
N GLN A 570 5.25 2.71 -46.73
CA GLN A 570 3.88 2.35 -47.08
C GLN A 570 3.78 1.71 -48.46
N GLN A 571 4.55 2.20 -49.43
CA GLN A 571 4.65 1.59 -50.76
C GLN A 571 5.25 0.18 -50.66
N ASP A 572 6.37 0.03 -49.95
CA ASP A 572 7.02 -1.27 -49.73
C ASP A 572 6.09 -2.26 -49.02
N ALA A 573 5.41 -1.83 -47.96
CA ALA A 573 4.48 -2.68 -47.22
C ALA A 573 3.27 -3.11 -48.07
N LYS A 574 2.75 -2.24 -48.94
CA LYS A 574 1.70 -2.61 -49.90
C LYS A 574 2.20 -3.65 -50.89
N GLU A 575 3.43 -3.49 -51.39
CA GLU A 575 4.02 -4.45 -52.32
C GLU A 575 4.28 -5.81 -51.66
N GLN A 576 4.83 -5.83 -50.44
CA GLN A 576 5.04 -7.06 -49.66
C GLN A 576 3.73 -7.79 -49.37
N ARG A 577 2.68 -7.06 -48.99
CA ARG A 577 1.33 -7.64 -48.81
C ARG A 577 0.80 -8.24 -50.10
N ARG A 578 0.98 -7.57 -51.25
CA ARG A 578 0.57 -8.11 -52.55
C ARG A 578 1.31 -9.43 -52.86
N ARG A 579 2.64 -9.46 -52.67
CA ARG A 579 3.47 -10.67 -52.84
C ARG A 579 3.06 -11.81 -51.89
N GLN A 580 2.74 -11.51 -50.63
CA GLN A 580 2.25 -12.50 -49.67
C GLN A 580 0.88 -13.06 -50.07
N GLN A 581 -0.06 -12.21 -50.47
CA GLN A 581 -1.37 -12.64 -50.96
C GLN A 581 -1.26 -13.51 -52.21
N GLU A 582 -0.36 -13.17 -53.13
CA GLU A 582 -0.05 -14.00 -54.31
C GLU A 582 0.53 -15.36 -53.90
N LYS A 583 1.46 -15.43 -52.94
CA LYS A 583 2.00 -16.69 -52.42
C LYS A 583 0.94 -17.54 -51.70
N GLU A 584 0.13 -16.93 -50.84
CA GLU A 584 -0.96 -17.64 -50.17
C GLU A 584 -2.00 -18.16 -51.17
N ALA A 585 -2.31 -17.37 -52.21
CA ALA A 585 -3.20 -17.80 -53.28
C ALA A 585 -2.61 -18.98 -54.07
N GLN A 586 -1.30 -18.95 -54.35
CA GLN A 586 -0.58 -20.07 -54.97
C GLN A 586 -0.58 -21.31 -54.08
N GLU A 587 -0.29 -21.19 -52.78
CA GLU A 587 -0.34 -22.31 -51.84
C GLU A 587 -1.76 -22.88 -51.69
N LYS A 588 -2.78 -22.01 -51.61
CA LYS A 588 -4.18 -22.43 -51.61
C LYS A 588 -4.54 -23.15 -52.91
N ALA A 589 -4.08 -22.65 -54.05
CA ALA A 589 -4.28 -23.30 -55.35
C ALA A 589 -3.55 -24.65 -55.45
N ILE A 590 -2.34 -24.78 -54.89
CA ILE A 590 -1.59 -26.04 -54.81
C ILE A 590 -2.30 -27.03 -53.88
N LYS A 591 -2.72 -26.61 -52.68
CA LYS A 591 -3.49 -27.44 -51.74
C LYS A 591 -4.82 -27.89 -52.35
N TRP A 592 -5.50 -27.00 -53.06
CA TRP A 592 -6.73 -27.32 -53.78
C TRP A 592 -6.48 -28.32 -54.92
N ARG A 593 -5.39 -28.16 -55.69
CA ARG A 593 -4.99 -29.10 -56.76
C ARG A 593 -4.59 -30.48 -56.22
N ILE A 594 -3.89 -30.54 -55.08
CA ILE A 594 -3.58 -31.79 -54.37
C ILE A 594 -4.86 -32.47 -53.91
N ARG A 595 -5.82 -31.71 -53.37
CA ARG A 595 -7.11 -32.22 -52.92
C ARG A 595 -7.96 -32.78 -54.08
N GLN A 596 -7.92 -32.15 -55.25
CA GLN A 596 -8.57 -32.64 -56.48
C GLN A 596 -7.86 -33.85 -57.08
N GLY A 597 -6.52 -33.85 -57.14
CA GLY A 597 -5.74 -35.00 -57.61
C GLY A 597 -5.86 -36.24 -56.73
N GLY A 598 -6.00 -36.05 -55.41
CA GLY A 598 -6.29 -37.13 -54.46
C GLY A 598 -7.71 -37.73 -54.56
N GLN A 599 -8.65 -37.01 -55.21
CA GLN A 599 -10.00 -37.53 -55.49
C GLN A 599 -10.10 -38.24 -56.86
N GLY A 600 -9.18 -37.99 -57.80
CA GLY A 600 -9.16 -38.61 -59.13
C GLY A 600 -8.43 -39.97 -59.23
N GLY A 601 -7.80 -40.44 -58.14
CA GLY A 601 -7.08 -41.73 -58.09
C GLY A 601 -7.90 -42.90 -57.53
N VAL A 602 -9.20 -42.70 -57.30
CA VAL A 602 -10.15 -43.75 -56.89
C VAL A 602 -11.32 -43.73 -57.86
N ALA A 603 -11.07 -44.16 -59.09
CA ALA A 603 -12.08 -44.53 -60.07
C ALA A 603 -11.59 -45.76 -60.84
#